data_AF-A0A5R9NXE1-F1
#
_entry.id   AF-A0A5R9NXE1-F1
#
_cell.length_a   1.000
_cell.length_b   1.000
_cell.length_c   1.000
_cell.angle_alpha   90.00
_cell.angle_beta   90.00
_cell.angle_gamma   90.00
#
_symmetry.space_group_name_H-M   'P 1'
#
loop_
_entity.id
_entity.type
_entity.pdbx_description
1 polymer ?
#
loop_
_entity_poly.entity_id
_entity_poly.type
_entity_poly.pdbx_seq_one_letter_code
_entity_poly.pdbx_strand_id
1 'polypeptide(L)' 'MFRAKIQELLENHRDPKEAAILVCILLEDLMDLEGNGWFDEDEELMARLEAHWDRQNAEVKARLDAWVDAQVRGE' A
#
# COMPACT_ATOMS: atom_id res chain seq x y z
N MET A 1 12.43 -1.03 -12.64
CA MET A 1 12.97 0.31 -12.37
C MET A 1 11.85 1.17 -11.81
N PHE A 2 12.09 2.00 -10.79
CA PHE A 2 11.03 2.74 -10.09
C PHE A 2 10.19 3.62 -11.03
N ARG A 3 10.88 4.31 -11.95
CA ARG A 3 10.27 5.06 -13.05
C ARG A 3 9.23 4.28 -13.85
N ALA A 4 9.47 2.98 -14.12
CA ALA A 4 8.55 2.18 -14.92
C ALA A 4 7.24 1.87 -14.16
N LYS A 5 7.31 1.66 -12.85
CA LYS A 5 6.11 1.46 -12.02
C LYS A 5 5.27 2.74 -11.91
N ILE A 6 5.93 3.89 -11.75
CA ILE A 6 5.23 5.19 -11.80
C ILE A 6 4.59 5.39 -13.17
N GLN A 7 5.33 5.14 -14.25
CA GLN A 7 4.80 5.28 -15.60
C GLN A 7 3.57 4.38 -15.83
N GLU A 8 3.61 3.14 -15.36
CA GLU A 8 2.47 2.22 -15.41
C GLU A 8 1.24 2.77 -14.67
N LEU A 9 1.41 3.32 -13.47
CA LEU A 9 0.31 3.94 -12.72
C LEU A 9 -0.29 5.15 -13.45
N LEU A 10 0.56 5.98 -14.06
CA LEU A 10 0.13 7.16 -14.81
C LEU A 10 -0.59 6.79 -16.12
N GLU A 11 -0.15 5.73 -16.82
CA GLU A 11 -0.74 5.31 -18.09
C GLU A 11 -2.05 4.52 -17.91
N ASN A 12 -2.18 3.78 -16.81
CA ASN A 12 -3.34 2.92 -16.56
C ASN A 12 -4.53 3.62 -15.87
N HIS A 13 -4.38 4.88 -15.47
CA HIS A 13 -5.42 5.61 -14.74
C HIS A 13 -5.90 6.82 -15.50
N ARG A 14 -7.23 6.93 -15.66
CA ARG A 14 -7.88 8.04 -16.38
C ARG A 14 -7.99 9.30 -15.51
N ASP A 15 -7.97 9.15 -14.19
CA ASP A 15 -8.02 10.25 -13.24
C ASP A 15 -6.60 10.57 -12.76
N PRO A 16 -6.05 11.77 -13.09
CA PRO A 16 -4.75 12.19 -12.63
C PRO A 16 -4.63 12.25 -11.10
N LYS A 17 -5.73 12.54 -10.39
CA LYS A 17 -5.73 12.61 -8.93
C LYS A 17 -5.51 11.22 -8.33
N GLU A 18 -6.27 10.24 -8.82
CA GLU A 18 -6.11 8.84 -8.42
C GLU A 18 -4.71 8.32 -8.73
N ALA A 19 -4.16 8.66 -9.91
CA ALA A 19 -2.80 8.27 -10.27
C ALA A 19 -1.75 8.87 -9.32
N ALA A 20 -1.91 10.14 -8.92
CA ALA A 20 -1.02 10.80 -7.97
C ALA A 20 -1.06 10.14 -6.59
N ILE A 21 -2.26 9.84 -6.07
CA ILE A 21 -2.43 9.15 -4.79
C ILE A 21 -1.71 7.79 -4.82
N LEU A 22 -1.89 7.01 -5.88
CA LEU A 22 -1.27 5.69 -5.99
C LEU A 22 0.26 5.77 -6.13
N VAL A 23 0.79 6.82 -6.75
CA VAL A 23 2.23 7.08 -6.76
C VAL A 23 2.73 7.43 -5.36
N CYS A 24 2.00 8.24 -4.58
CA CYS A 24 2.36 8.55 -3.19
C CYS A 24 2.35 7.30 -2.31
N ILE A 25 1.34 6.44 -2.43
CA ILE A 25 1.28 5.15 -1.72
C ILE A 25 2.47 4.25 -2.10
N LEU A 26 2.80 4.17 -3.41
CA LEU A 26 3.95 3.40 -3.88
C LEU A 26 5.28 3.95 -3.32
N LEU A 27 5.41 5.27 -3.22
CA LEU A 27 6.58 5.93 -2.66
C LEU A 27 6.70 5.68 -1.15
N GLU A 28 5.58 5.74 -0.44
CA GLU A 28 5.50 5.47 1.00
C GLU A 28 6.04 4.08 1.32
N ASP A 29 5.54 3.05 0.65
CA ASP A 29 5.97 1.66 0.81
C ASP A 29 7.49 1.44 0.63
N LEU A 30 8.19 2.39 -0.01
CA LEU A 30 9.62 2.28 -0.31
C LEU A 30 10.51 3.19 0.54
N MET A 31 9.96 4.32 1.01
CA MET A 31 10.76 5.42 1.54
C MET A 31 10.30 5.94 2.90
N ASP A 32 9.17 5.46 3.44
CA ASP A 32 8.65 5.85 4.76
C ASP A 32 8.50 7.38 4.87
N LEU A 33 7.70 7.96 3.96
CA LEU A 33 7.56 9.41 3.79
C LEU A 33 6.58 10.01 4.82
N GLU A 34 5.55 9.28 5.21
CA GLU A 34 4.57 9.66 6.24
C GLU A 34 5.29 9.90 7.58
N GLY A 35 6.18 8.98 7.98
CA GLY A 35 6.99 9.15 9.20
C GLY A 35 7.93 10.37 9.19
N ASN A 36 8.11 11.00 8.02
CA ASN A 36 8.88 12.23 7.83
C ASN A 36 8.01 13.49 7.62
N GLY A 37 6.68 13.38 7.79
CA GLY A 37 5.73 14.49 7.73
C GLY A 37 5.40 14.96 6.31
N TRP A 38 5.64 14.14 5.27
CA TRP A 38 5.40 14.55 3.89
C TRP A 38 3.91 14.71 3.55
N PHE A 39 3.02 14.05 4.28
CA PHE A 39 1.61 13.92 3.95
C PHE A 39 0.66 14.44 5.05
N ASP A 40 1.19 15.07 6.10
CA ASP A 40 0.42 15.50 7.29
C ASP A 40 -0.76 16.44 6.97
N GLU A 41 -0.65 17.22 5.89
CA GLU A 41 -1.68 18.17 5.47
C GLU A 41 -2.67 17.59 4.43
N ASP A 42 -2.46 16.35 3.97
CA ASP A 42 -3.29 15.69 2.95
C ASP A 42 -4.17 14.62 3.59
N GLU A 43 -5.29 15.03 4.19
CA GLU A 43 -6.24 14.15 4.87
C GLU A 43 -6.76 13.02 3.96
N GLU A 44 -6.92 13.29 2.66
CA GLU A 44 -7.39 12.30 1.71
C GLU A 44 -6.32 11.24 1.46
N LEU A 45 -5.07 11.64 1.22
CA LEU A 45 -3.97 10.69 1.08
C LEU A 45 -3.76 9.88 2.37
N MET A 46 -3.84 10.52 3.54
CA MET A 46 -3.71 9.84 4.83
C MET A 46 -4.79 8.75 5.02
N ALA A 47 -6.05 9.05 4.71
CA ALA A 47 -7.12 8.05 4.74
C ALA A 47 -6.87 6.89 3.74
N ARG A 48 -6.25 7.19 2.59
CA ARG A 48 -5.91 6.18 1.58
C ARG A 48 -4.72 5.30 2.01
N LEU A 49 -3.75 5.87 2.74
CA LEU A 49 -2.63 5.14 3.32
C LEU A 49 -3.08 4.20 4.44
N GLU A 50 -3.93 4.68 5.35
CA GLU A 50 -4.51 3.86 6.41
C GLU A 50 -5.25 2.64 5.82
N ALA A 51 -6.12 2.88 4.83
CA ALA A 51 -6.84 1.81 4.15
C ALA A 51 -5.94 0.83 3.38
N HIS A 52 -4.78 1.29 2.90
CA HIS A 52 -3.78 0.45 2.23
C HIS A 52 -3.06 -0.46 3.24
N TRP A 53 -2.61 0.09 4.36
CA TRP A 53 -1.95 -0.69 5.42
C TRP A 53 -2.90 -1.69 6.08
N ASP A 54 -4.15 -1.32 6.33
CA ASP A 54 -5.16 -2.24 6.85
C ASP A 54 -5.33 -3.46 5.95
N ARG A 55 -5.35 -3.25 4.63
CA ARG A 55 -5.44 -4.33 3.65
C ARG A 55 -4.22 -5.22 3.69
N GLN A 56 -3.02 -4.65 3.69
CA GLN A 56 -1.77 -5.42 3.77
C GLN A 56 -1.71 -6.24 5.07
N ASN A 57 -2.07 -5.65 6.20
CA ASN A 57 -2.13 -6.32 7.49
C ASN A 57 -3.14 -7.47 7.50
N ALA A 58 -4.32 -7.27 6.90
CA ALA A 58 -5.33 -8.32 6.76
C ALA A 58 -4.83 -9.49 5.90
N GLU A 59 -4.13 -9.20 4.80
CA GLU A 59 -3.53 -10.24 3.93
C GLU A 59 -2.44 -11.02 4.66
N VAL A 60 -1.56 -10.33 5.39
CA VAL A 60 -0.51 -10.97 6.20
C VAL A 60 -1.14 -11.86 7.28
N LYS A 61 -2.15 -11.35 7.99
CA LYS A 61 -2.87 -12.12 9.00
C LYS A 61 -3.51 -13.37 8.42
N ALA A 62 -4.25 -13.25 7.32
CA ALA A 62 -4.88 -14.39 6.66
C ALA A 62 -3.87 -15.46 6.22
N ARG A 63 -2.70 -15.04 5.74
CA ARG A 63 -1.60 -15.96 5.39
C ARG A 63 -0.99 -16.65 6.61
N LEU A 64 -0.83 -15.92 7.71
CA LEU A 64 -0.34 -16.49 8.97
C LEU A 64 -1.33 -17.51 9.53
N ASP A 65 -2.61 -17.18 9.59
CA ASP A 65 -3.67 -18.07 10.07
C ASP A 65 -3.72 -19.37 9.25
N ALA A 66 -3.65 -19.26 7.91
CA ALA A 66 -3.61 -20.42 7.03
C ALA A 66 -2.36 -21.30 7.23
N TRP A 67 -1.21 -20.69 7.50
CA TRP A 67 0.03 -21.42 7.79
C TRP A 67 -0.07 -22.14 9.14
N VAL A 68 -0.58 -21.49 10.18
CA VAL A 68 -0.79 -22.09 11.51
C VAL A 68 -1.74 -23.28 11.41
N ASP A 69 -2.88 -23.12 10.73
CA ASP A 69 -3.86 -24.19 10.52
C ASP A 69 -3.25 -25.42 9.81
N ALA A 70 -2.36 -25.19 8.84
CA ALA A 70 -1.68 -26.27 8.12
C ALA A 70 -0.66 -27.01 9.01
N GLN A 71 0.00 -26.32 9.94
CA GLN A 71 0.92 -26.96 10.89
C GLN A 71 0.17 -27.79 11.94
N VAL A 72 -0.96 -27.28 12.46
CA VAL A 72 -1.77 -27.96 13.48
C VAL A 72 -2.48 -29.21 12.93
N ARG A 73 -2.82 -29.25 11.65
CA ARG A 73 -3.46 -30.42 11.00
C ARG A 73 -2.47 -31.45 10.42
N GLY A 74 -1.17 -31.16 10.48
CA GLY A 74 -0.10 -32.04 10.01
C GLY A 74 0.43 -33.03 11.06
N GLU A 75 -0.09 -32.99 12.28
CA GLU A 75 0.15 -33.91 13.40
C GLU A 75 -1.04 -34.86 13.60
#